data_AF-A0A2S4VK78-F1
#
_entry.id   AF-A0A2S4VK78-F1
#
_cell.length_a   1.000
_cell.length_b   1.000
_cell.length_c   1.000
_cell.angle_alpha   90.00
_cell.angle_beta   90.00
_cell.angle_gamma   90.00
#
_symmetry.space_group_name_H-M   'P 1'
#
loop_
_entity.id
_entity.type
_entity.pdbx_description
1 polymer ?
#
loop_
_entity_poly.entity_id
_entity_poly.type
_entity_poly.pdbx_seq_one_letter_code
_entity_poly.pdbx_strand_id
1 'polypeptide(L)'
;MSLDDVFWNDGLFYHSDAPWAINANVRQGFTCILVLSQIQEEFELIAQELVRAMSWAISYHDQLTQSIAYLRERVSLMKRGVDEVPRDHFGEINLFNVSCRDKAKLIRMELEDRLSSHNEIIQGWSDDFLWLWGHCQPLANPDFLATWRDAIKKSPSRQIQHLG
;
A
#
# COMPACT_ATOMS: atom_id res chain seq x y z
N MET A 1 27.85 -5.59 -3.34
CA MET A 1 28.81 -6.27 -4.24
C MET A 1 30.09 -6.54 -3.46
N SER A 2 30.61 -7.77 -3.46
CA SER A 2 31.86 -8.13 -2.74
C SER A 2 33.09 -7.61 -3.50
N LEU A 3 34.21 -7.39 -2.82
CA LEU A 3 35.49 -7.04 -3.47
C LEU A 3 36.10 -8.23 -4.25
N ASP A 4 35.59 -9.43 -4.03
CA ASP A 4 35.91 -10.64 -4.79
C ASP A 4 34.98 -10.84 -6.01
N ASP A 5 34.10 -9.88 -6.30
CA ASP A 5 33.27 -9.91 -7.49
C ASP A 5 34.15 -9.89 -8.74
N VAL A 6 33.78 -10.70 -9.74
CA VAL A 6 34.50 -10.86 -11.01
C VAL A 6 34.69 -9.50 -11.70
N PHE A 7 33.82 -8.53 -11.44
CA PHE A 7 33.99 -7.15 -11.91
C PHE A 7 35.33 -6.50 -11.47
N TRP A 8 35.86 -6.84 -10.29
CA TRP A 8 37.11 -6.27 -9.73
C TRP A 8 38.35 -7.12 -10.02
N ASN A 9 38.17 -8.39 -10.36
CA ASN A 9 39.26 -9.35 -10.49
C ASN A 9 38.90 -10.42 -11.54
N ASP A 10 38.71 -9.98 -12.79
CA ASP A 10 38.36 -10.85 -13.91
C ASP A 10 39.56 -11.65 -14.47
N GLY A 11 40.72 -11.59 -13.79
CA GLY A 11 41.88 -12.44 -14.04
C GLY A 11 42.53 -12.25 -15.42
N LEU A 12 42.12 -11.22 -16.19
CA LEU A 12 42.49 -11.09 -17.59
C LEU A 12 43.29 -9.80 -17.92
N PHE A 13 43.03 -8.59 -17.38
CA PHE A 13 43.76 -7.40 -17.87
C PHE A 13 43.98 -6.21 -16.89
N TYR A 14 45.23 -5.68 -16.90
CA TYR A 14 45.66 -4.25 -16.97
C TYR A 14 45.42 -3.22 -15.85
N HIS A 15 44.66 -3.51 -14.78
CA HIS A 15 44.46 -2.56 -13.68
C HIS A 15 44.92 -3.04 -12.30
N SER A 16 45.70 -4.14 -12.24
CA SER A 16 46.30 -4.64 -10.99
C SER A 16 47.16 -3.60 -10.28
N ASP A 17 47.66 -2.61 -11.03
CA ASP A 17 48.53 -1.55 -10.52
C ASP A 17 47.82 -0.22 -10.24
N ALA A 18 46.51 -0.15 -10.49
CA ALA A 18 45.74 1.06 -10.23
C ALA A 18 45.67 1.35 -8.72
N PRO A 19 45.57 2.62 -8.30
CA PRO A 19 45.50 2.96 -6.87
C PRO A 19 44.36 2.26 -6.13
N TRP A 20 43.23 2.03 -6.80
CA TRP A 20 42.08 1.27 -6.26
C TRP A 20 42.29 -0.24 -6.23
N ALA A 21 43.34 -0.79 -6.85
CA ALA A 21 43.67 -2.21 -6.78
C ALA A 21 44.73 -2.49 -5.69
N ILE A 22 45.72 -1.61 -5.54
CA ILE A 22 46.85 -1.81 -4.59
C ILE A 22 46.63 -1.13 -3.24
N ASN A 23 46.14 0.12 -3.21
CA ASN A 23 46.13 0.91 -1.97
C ASN A 23 44.87 0.64 -1.13
N ALA A 24 45.06 0.08 0.06
CA ALA A 24 43.97 -0.26 0.98
C ALA A 24 43.09 0.93 1.38
N ASN A 25 43.66 2.13 1.58
CA ASN A 25 42.89 3.32 1.93
C ASN A 25 42.06 3.82 0.75
N VAL A 26 42.61 3.77 -0.47
CA VAL A 26 41.87 4.13 -1.69
C VAL A 26 40.72 3.17 -1.92
N ARG A 27 40.96 1.85 -1.76
CA ARG A 27 39.91 0.82 -1.79
C ARG A 27 38.81 1.09 -0.78
N GLN A 28 39.18 1.35 0.47
CA GLN A 28 38.23 1.67 1.52
C GLN A 28 37.39 2.90 1.17
N GLY A 29 38.02 3.94 0.62
CA GLY A 29 37.32 5.14 0.13
C GLY A 29 36.29 4.82 -0.95
N PHE A 30 36.67 4.06 -1.98
CA PHE A 30 35.74 3.63 -3.03
C PHE A 30 34.60 2.77 -2.48
N THR A 31 34.89 1.82 -1.59
CA THR A 31 33.87 1.00 -0.93
C THR A 31 32.89 1.88 -0.15
N CYS A 32 33.37 2.86 0.61
CA CYS A 32 32.50 3.80 1.33
C CYS A 32 31.59 4.58 0.37
N ILE A 33 32.10 5.06 -0.76
CA ILE A 33 31.30 5.78 -1.77
C ILE A 33 30.22 4.87 -2.37
N LEU A 34 30.55 3.62 -2.71
CA LEU A 34 29.59 2.66 -3.25
C LEU A 34 28.51 2.29 -2.23
N VAL A 35 28.88 2.12 -0.96
CA VAL A 35 27.91 1.87 0.12
C VAL A 35 26.97 3.06 0.27
N LEU A 36 27.49 4.29 0.20
CA LEU A 36 26.64 5.49 0.26
C LEU A 36 25.68 5.56 -0.94
N SER A 37 26.12 5.25 -2.16
CA SER A 37 25.22 5.24 -3.32
C SER A 37 24.15 4.16 -3.21
N GLN A 38 24.51 2.98 -2.71
CA GLN A 38 23.55 1.90 -2.48
C GLN A 38 22.52 2.31 -1.42
N ILE A 39 22.95 2.88 -0.29
CA ILE A 39 22.01 3.35 0.74
C ILE A 39 21.01 4.36 0.15
N GLN A 40 21.48 5.28 -0.69
CA GLN A 40 20.61 6.23 -1.37
C GLN A 40 19.57 5.54 -2.26
N GLU A 41 19.97 4.54 -3.04
CA GLU A 41 19.06 3.73 -3.85
C GLU A 41 18.02 2.97 -3.00
N GLU A 42 18.44 2.37 -1.89
CA GLU A 42 17.55 1.66 -0.97
C GLU A 42 16.50 2.60 -0.35
N PHE A 43 16.87 3.84 0.00
CA PHE A 43 15.92 4.85 0.47
C PHE A 43 14.88 5.23 -0.59
N GLU A 44 15.29 5.31 -1.85
CA GLU A 44 14.38 5.57 -2.97
C GLU A 44 13.42 4.40 -3.19
N LEU A 45 13.89 3.15 -3.08
CA LEU A 45 13.06 1.95 -3.15
C LEU A 45 12.05 1.89 -1.99
N ILE A 46 12.48 2.18 -0.76
CA ILE A 46 11.60 2.26 0.42
C ILE A 46 10.52 3.32 0.19
N ALA A 47 10.88 4.49 -0.34
CA ALA A 47 9.92 5.55 -0.62
C ALA A 47 8.87 5.14 -1.67
N GLN A 48 9.27 4.40 -2.70
CA GLN A 48 8.36 3.87 -3.71
C GLN A 48 7.41 2.81 -3.13
N GLU A 49 7.93 1.86 -2.36
CA GLU A 49 7.12 0.82 -1.73
C GLU A 49 6.19 1.39 -0.66
N LEU A 50 6.60 2.45 0.05
CA LEU A 50 5.72 3.21 0.95
C LEU A 50 4.53 3.79 0.21
N VAL A 51 4.76 4.49 -0.91
CA VAL A 51 3.68 5.04 -1.76
C VAL A 51 2.77 3.92 -2.25
N ARG A 52 3.35 2.79 -2.69
CA ARG A 52 2.59 1.64 -3.20
C ARG A 52 1.69 1.03 -2.13
N ALA A 53 2.23 0.75 -0.95
CA ALA A 53 1.49 0.19 0.18
C ALA A 53 0.32 1.09 0.59
N MET A 54 0.56 2.41 0.71
CA MET A 54 -0.49 3.36 1.07
C MET A 54 -1.52 3.54 -0.04
N SER A 55 -1.10 3.52 -1.31
CA SER A 55 -2.02 3.54 -2.46
C SER A 55 -2.94 2.32 -2.47
N TRP A 56 -2.42 1.15 -2.11
CA TRP A 56 -3.23 -0.07 -1.94
C TRP A 56 -4.22 0.09 -0.80
N ALA A 57 -3.80 0.63 0.34
CA ALA A 57 -4.68 0.86 1.47
C ALA A 57 -5.86 1.80 1.11
N ILE A 58 -5.58 2.90 0.40
CA ILE A 58 -6.59 3.83 -0.09
C ILE A 58 -7.52 3.15 -1.09
N SER A 59 -6.97 2.42 -2.07
CA SER A 59 -7.75 1.74 -3.11
C SER A 59 -8.68 0.68 -2.50
N TYR A 60 -8.21 -0.05 -1.49
CA TYR A 60 -9.01 -1.04 -0.79
C TYR A 60 -10.17 -0.42 0.00
N HIS A 61 -9.91 0.71 0.69
CA HIS A 61 -10.96 1.49 1.35
C HIS A 61 -12.06 1.92 0.35
N ASP A 62 -11.66 2.46 -0.80
CA ASP A 62 -12.59 2.92 -1.83
C ASP A 62 -13.41 1.76 -2.41
N GLN A 63 -12.78 0.61 -2.66
CA GLN A 63 -13.46 -0.60 -3.13
C GLN A 63 -14.51 -1.09 -2.11
N LEU A 64 -14.18 -1.12 -0.82
CA LEU A 64 -15.13 -1.49 0.24
C LEU A 64 -16.30 -0.51 0.30
N THR A 65 -16.01 0.80 0.29
CA THR A 65 -17.03 1.85 0.36
C THR A 65 -17.99 1.79 -0.83
N GLN A 66 -17.46 1.61 -2.05
CA GLN A 66 -18.26 1.48 -3.27
C GLN A 66 -19.12 0.21 -3.24
N SER A 67 -18.55 -0.92 -2.79
CA SER A 67 -19.28 -2.19 -2.67
C SER A 67 -20.41 -2.11 -1.64
N ILE A 68 -20.19 -1.46 -0.50
CA ILE A 68 -21.22 -1.23 0.53
C ILE A 68 -22.34 -0.34 -0.02
N ALA A 69 -21.99 0.75 -0.71
CA ALA A 69 -22.97 1.67 -1.30
C ALA A 69 -23.83 0.94 -2.36
N TYR A 70 -23.18 0.14 -3.21
CA TYR A 70 -23.86 -0.70 -4.21
C TYR A 70 -24.85 -1.68 -3.56
N LEU A 71 -24.41 -2.45 -2.56
CA LEU A 71 -25.27 -3.42 -1.88
C LEU A 71 -26.43 -2.75 -1.13
N ARG A 72 -26.21 -1.54 -0.58
CA ARG A 72 -27.25 -0.75 0.08
C ARG A 72 -28.35 -0.37 -0.90
N GLU A 73 -27.98 0.13 -2.08
CA GLU A 73 -28.95 0.48 -3.12
C GLU A 73 -29.66 -0.75 -3.68
N ARG A 74 -28.92 -1.85 -3.88
CA ARG A 74 -29.51 -3.13 -4.29
C ARG A 74 -30.61 -3.61 -3.32
N VAL A 75 -30.34 -3.55 -2.01
CA VAL A 75 -31.34 -3.90 -0.98
C VAL A 75 -32.53 -2.93 -0.99
N SER A 76 -32.31 -1.65 -1.31
CA SER A 76 -33.37 -0.63 -1.43
C SER A 76 -34.32 -0.95 -2.60
N LEU A 77 -33.76 -1.29 -3.78
CA LEU A 77 -34.51 -1.65 -4.99
C LEU A 77 -35.32 -2.93 -4.80
N MET A 78 -34.73 -3.97 -4.18
CA MET A 78 -35.44 -5.22 -3.87
C MET A 78 -36.62 -5.01 -2.92
N LYS A 79 -36.51 -4.08 -1.96
CA LYS A 79 -37.65 -3.74 -1.07
C LYS A 79 -38.81 -3.09 -1.82
N ARG A 80 -38.53 -2.37 -2.91
CA ARG A 80 -39.52 -1.68 -3.74
C ARG A 80 -40.22 -2.60 -4.76
N GLY A 81 -39.82 -3.88 -4.84
CA GLY A 81 -40.39 -4.82 -5.79
C GLY A 81 -39.97 -4.56 -7.25
N VAL A 82 -38.82 -3.91 -7.46
CA VAL A 82 -38.26 -3.73 -8.80
C VAL A 82 -37.69 -5.08 -9.24
N ASP A 83 -38.38 -5.78 -10.15
CA ASP A 83 -38.03 -7.14 -10.61
C ASP A 83 -36.75 -7.19 -11.46
N GLU A 84 -36.26 -6.05 -11.96
CA GLU A 84 -35.01 -5.96 -12.74
C GLU A 84 -33.82 -5.59 -11.86
N VAL A 85 -33.49 -6.44 -10.88
CA VAL A 85 -32.19 -6.32 -10.23
C VAL A 85 -31.16 -7.08 -11.06
N PRO A 86 -30.12 -6.41 -11.63
CA PRO A 86 -29.12 -7.07 -12.46
C PRO A 86 -28.47 -8.26 -11.75
N ARG A 87 -28.17 -9.34 -12.50
CA ARG A 87 -27.31 -10.40 -12.00
C ARG A 87 -25.92 -9.82 -11.76
N ASP A 88 -25.37 -10.10 -10.59
CA ASP A 88 -24.04 -9.68 -10.18
C ASP A 88 -23.30 -10.84 -9.50
N HIS A 89 -22.01 -10.68 -9.32
CA HIS A 89 -21.17 -11.67 -8.66
C HIS A 89 -21.57 -11.91 -7.20
N PHE A 90 -22.25 -10.95 -6.53
CA PHE A 90 -22.71 -11.11 -5.15
C PHE A 90 -23.91 -12.06 -5.03
N GLY A 91 -24.82 -12.04 -6.00
CA GLY A 91 -25.95 -12.96 -6.10
C GLY A 91 -25.54 -14.39 -6.41
N GLU A 92 -24.42 -14.56 -7.12
CA GLU A 92 -23.83 -15.85 -7.48
C GLU A 92 -23.18 -16.56 -6.27
N ILE A 93 -22.90 -15.85 -5.18
CA ILE A 93 -22.34 -16.45 -3.97
C ILE A 93 -23.34 -17.46 -3.40
N ASN A 94 -22.92 -18.72 -3.31
CA ASN A 94 -23.76 -19.79 -2.79
C ASN A 94 -23.76 -19.81 -1.26
N LEU A 95 -24.73 -19.10 -0.67
CA LEU A 95 -25.05 -19.12 0.75
C LEU A 95 -26.34 -19.90 0.96
N PHE A 96 -26.33 -21.22 0.73
CA PHE A 96 -27.50 -22.13 0.78
C PHE A 96 -28.69 -21.66 1.65
N ASN A 97 -29.91 -21.74 1.10
CA ASN A 97 -31.17 -21.35 1.77
C ASN A 97 -31.30 -19.87 2.17
N VAL A 98 -30.44 -18.97 1.68
CA VAL A 98 -30.57 -17.52 1.91
C VAL A 98 -31.12 -16.82 0.67
N SER A 99 -32.12 -15.96 0.86
CA SER A 99 -32.69 -15.14 -0.22
C SER A 99 -31.64 -14.16 -0.77
N CYS A 100 -31.73 -13.76 -2.05
CA CYS A 100 -30.77 -12.81 -2.64
C CYS A 100 -30.68 -11.50 -1.83
N ARG A 101 -31.80 -11.03 -1.29
CA ARG A 101 -31.86 -9.85 -0.42
C ARG A 101 -31.09 -10.07 0.88
N ASP A 102 -31.28 -11.21 1.53
CA ASP A 102 -30.65 -11.48 2.81
C ASP A 102 -29.15 -11.78 2.62
N LYS A 103 -28.75 -12.38 1.49
CA LYS A 103 -27.33 -12.48 1.08
C LYS A 103 -26.70 -11.09 0.94
N ALA A 104 -27.32 -10.19 0.19
CA ALA A 104 -26.82 -8.83 0.00
C ALA A 104 -26.69 -8.07 1.34
N LYS A 105 -27.62 -8.27 2.28
CA LYS A 105 -27.51 -7.71 3.63
C LYS A 105 -26.34 -8.30 4.42
N LEU A 106 -26.17 -9.62 4.41
CA LEU A 106 -25.08 -10.29 5.13
C LEU A 106 -23.72 -9.86 4.60
N ILE A 107 -23.55 -9.86 3.27
CA ILE A 107 -22.30 -9.42 2.63
C ILE A 107 -22.03 -7.96 2.98
N ARG A 108 -23.04 -7.08 2.91
CA ARG A 108 -22.87 -5.67 3.29
C ARG A 108 -22.41 -5.52 4.75
N MET A 109 -22.99 -6.26 5.68
CA MET A 109 -22.60 -6.22 7.09
C MET A 109 -21.15 -6.67 7.29
N GLU A 110 -20.74 -7.74 6.62
CA GLU A 110 -19.34 -8.20 6.62
C GLU A 110 -18.40 -7.14 6.04
N LEU A 111 -18.77 -6.50 4.93
CA LEU A 111 -17.96 -5.44 4.33
C LEU A 111 -17.90 -4.19 5.23
N GLU A 112 -18.98 -3.83 5.91
CA GLU A 112 -19.02 -2.74 6.89
C GLU A 112 -18.07 -3.02 8.08
N ASP A 113 -18.01 -4.28 8.57
CA ASP A 113 -17.05 -4.67 9.62
C ASP A 113 -15.60 -4.64 9.11
N ARG A 114 -15.34 -5.19 7.91
CA ARG A 114 -14.01 -5.12 7.27
C ARG A 114 -13.54 -3.68 7.04
N LEU A 115 -14.44 -2.79 6.62
CA LEU A 115 -14.13 -1.38 6.46
C LEU A 115 -13.74 -0.75 7.80
N SER A 116 -14.45 -1.09 8.88
CA SER A 116 -14.08 -0.63 10.23
C SER A 116 -12.68 -1.10 10.63
N SER A 117 -12.38 -2.40 10.48
CA SER A 117 -11.05 -2.94 10.81
C SER A 117 -9.95 -2.33 9.94
N HIS A 118 -10.23 -2.12 8.64
CA HIS A 118 -9.28 -1.48 7.73
C HIS A 118 -9.00 -0.03 8.11
N ASN A 119 -10.03 0.72 8.51
CA ASN A 119 -9.87 2.10 8.99
C ASN A 119 -8.99 2.16 10.24
N GLU A 120 -9.14 1.21 11.17
CA GLU A 120 -8.28 1.13 12.36
C GLU A 120 -6.80 0.92 11.99
N ILE A 121 -6.53 0.04 11.01
CA ILE A 121 -5.17 -0.21 10.50
C ILE A 121 -4.59 1.05 9.86
N ILE A 122 -5.33 1.67 8.93
CA ILE A 122 -4.89 2.89 8.23
C ILE A 122 -4.59 4.01 9.23
N GLN A 123 -5.44 4.21 10.23
CA GLN A 123 -5.24 5.22 11.26
C GLN A 123 -4.01 4.91 12.12
N GLY A 124 -3.84 3.65 12.51
CA GLY A 124 -2.66 3.19 13.24
C GLY A 124 -1.35 3.40 12.49
N TRP A 125 -1.37 3.31 11.15
CA TRP A 125 -0.19 3.53 10.31
C TRP A 125 0.12 5.01 10.02
N SER A 126 -0.76 5.95 10.37
CA SER A 126 -0.61 7.34 9.94
C SER A 126 0.66 7.99 10.47
N ASP A 127 1.01 7.77 11.73
CA ASP A 127 2.21 8.38 12.32
C ASP A 127 3.50 7.76 11.75
N ASP A 128 3.53 6.45 11.59
CA ASP A 128 4.65 5.73 10.97
C ASP A 128 4.85 6.16 9.51
N PHE A 129 3.76 6.34 8.76
CA PHE A 129 3.80 6.87 7.41
C PHE A 129 4.39 8.28 7.37
N LEU A 130 3.91 9.19 8.21
CA LEU A 130 4.40 10.58 8.25
C LEU A 130 5.87 10.64 8.65
N TRP A 131 6.29 9.77 9.58
CA TRP A 131 7.69 9.63 9.95
C TRP A 131 8.53 9.14 8.76
N LEU A 132 8.15 8.01 8.13
CA LEU A 132 8.87 7.47 6.97
C LEU A 132 8.91 8.46 5.80
N TRP A 133 7.80 9.15 5.53
CA TRP A 133 7.71 10.16 4.47
C TRP A 133 8.68 11.33 4.67
N GLY A 134 8.90 11.74 5.92
CA GLY A 134 9.87 12.78 6.26
C GLY A 134 11.33 12.37 6.05
N HIS A 135 11.62 11.07 6.10
CA HIS A 135 12.98 10.52 6.00
C HIS A 135 13.28 9.92 4.62
N CYS A 136 12.25 9.48 3.90
CA CYS A 136 12.32 8.88 2.59
C CYS A 136 11.42 9.72 1.68
N GLN A 137 11.90 10.85 1.17
CA GLN A 137 11.12 11.68 0.25
C GLN A 137 11.22 11.11 -1.16
N PRO A 138 10.16 10.50 -1.72
CA PRO A 138 10.21 10.04 -3.10
C PRO A 138 10.23 11.27 -4.01
N LEU A 139 11.20 11.32 -4.93
CA LEU A 139 11.24 12.32 -6.01
C LEU A 139 9.98 12.27 -6.89
N ALA A 140 9.30 11.12 -6.91
CA ALA A 140 8.27 10.79 -7.89
C ALA A 140 6.82 11.18 -7.54
N ASN A 141 6.50 11.63 -6.31
CA ASN A 141 5.10 11.98 -5.99
C ASN A 141 4.95 12.90 -4.77
N PRO A 142 5.34 14.18 -4.87
CA PRO A 142 5.26 15.11 -3.74
C PRO A 142 3.82 15.32 -3.23
N ASP A 143 2.82 15.16 -4.11
CA ASP A 143 1.42 15.40 -3.79
C ASP A 143 0.75 14.23 -3.06
N PHE A 144 1.38 13.05 -3.00
CA PHE A 144 0.82 11.86 -2.37
C PHE A 144 0.44 12.08 -0.90
N LEU A 145 1.20 12.92 -0.19
CA LEU A 145 0.92 13.28 1.19
C LEU A 145 -0.46 13.95 1.36
N ALA A 146 -0.89 14.75 0.39
CA ALA A 146 -2.23 15.34 0.39
C ALA A 146 -3.30 14.26 0.19
N THR A 147 -3.09 13.35 -0.77
CA THR A 147 -3.97 12.20 -1.00
C THR A 147 -4.13 11.33 0.24
N TRP A 148 -3.03 11.03 0.94
CA TRP A 148 -3.05 10.28 2.20
C TRP A 148 -3.87 11.01 3.28
N ARG A 149 -3.61 12.31 3.50
CA ARG A 149 -4.35 13.11 4.49
C ARG A 149 -5.85 13.12 4.21
N ASP A 150 -6.25 13.18 2.96
CA ASP A 150 -7.67 13.14 2.60
C ASP A 150 -8.27 11.74 2.79
N ALA A 151 -7.52 10.67 2.58
CA ALA A 151 -7.94 9.31 2.90
C ALA A 151 -8.15 9.11 4.41
N ILE A 152 -7.25 9.62 5.24
CA ILE A 152 -7.36 9.58 6.71
C ILE A 152 -8.63 10.28 7.19
N LYS A 153 -8.95 11.47 6.66
CA LYS A 153 -10.20 12.18 7.00
C LYS A 153 -11.45 11.38 6.65
N LYS A 154 -11.41 10.60 5.57
CA LYS A 154 -12.53 9.76 5.10
C LYS A 154 -12.67 8.44 5.84
N SER A 155 -11.68 8.05 6.64
CA SER A 155 -11.59 6.73 7.28
C SER A 155 -11.66 6.84 8.81
N PRO A 156 -12.80 7.25 9.39
CA PRO A 156 -12.89 7.52 10.83
C PRO A 156 -12.73 6.24 11.66
N SER A 157 -11.99 6.34 12.77
CA SER A 157 -11.84 5.28 13.76
C SER A 157 -13.16 4.96 14.46
N ARG A 158 -13.36 3.69 14.84
CA ARG A 158 -14.56 3.19 15.53
C ARG A 158 -14.91 3.97 16.81
N GLN A 159 -13.91 4.53 17.50
CA GLN A 159 -14.08 5.35 18.70
C GLN A 159 -14.82 6.68 18.46
N ILE A 160 -14.78 7.24 17.25
CA ILE A 160 -15.40 8.53 16.93
C ILE A 160 -16.90 8.37 16.62
N GLN A 161 -17.35 7.18 16.23
CA GLN A 161 -18.75 6.93 15.84
C GLN A 161 -19.74 6.85 17.02
N HIS A 162 -19.27 6.76 18.26
CA HIS A 162 -20.12 6.67 19.46
C HIS A 162 -20.36 8.01 20.17
N LEU A 163 -19.84 9.12 19.64
CA LEU A 163 -19.94 10.46 20.24
C LEU A 163 -20.86 11.43 19.47
N GLY A 164 -21.63 10.94 18.49
CA GLY A 164 -22.55 11.73 17.66
C GLY A 164 -24.00 11.29 17.78
#